data_AF-A0A6G7PD11-F1
#
_entry.id   AF-A0A6G7PD11-F1
#
_cell.length_a   1.000
_cell.length_b   1.000
_cell.length_c   1.000
_cell.angle_alpha   90.00
_cell.angle_beta   90.00
_cell.angle_gamma   90.00
#
_symmetry.space_group_name_H-M   'P 1'
#
loop_
_entity.id
_entity.type
_entity.pdbx_description
1 polymer ?
#
loop_
_entity_poly.entity_id
_entity_poly.type
_entity_poly.pdbx_seq_one_letter_code
_entity_poly.pdbx_strand_id
1 'polypeptide(L)'
;MKAALSRTFVRLLIVPVTAALAVLSAGAPGAHAATDLSVVAQALRESPVYVDPAAADVLSEADAEALADKIEDADKPVFIAVLPADQPTQNLFRNLRTETGVTGLYGVRVGDRFDARADSRVLSRQGVSNLVTAVQGAGDAKAQLNDFVDDALRGGVGGSAPTSWGSADTGVSTTALVTTGAVLAAGGAGAYALVRRNRRRHEAEQRAALEKLRVVVDEDITAFGEELDRLDFRPGDPAADDAMRADYAHALDTYEVAKARMAAARKPEDVRPVTEALEDGRFALARLAARREGRPLPERRPPCFFDPRHGPSVADVTWTPEGGATREVPVCAADRARLADGLDPMIREVDTGYGRRPYWDAGPAYGPWAGGYFGGGLLPGLLVGTMLGSMMATPAYAADYGAGYGDSGGYDGGEVSGGDFDTGDFGGGFGGGGDFGGGGDFGGGGGGDFGGGF
;
A
#
# COMPACT_ATOMS: atom_id res chain seq x y z
N MET A 1 -10.67 -67.86 24.10
CA MET A 1 -9.55 -68.15 25.03
C MET A 1 -8.40 -67.25 24.62
N LYS A 2 -8.07 -66.20 25.41
CA LYS A 2 -6.83 -66.05 26.24
C LYS A 2 -5.56 -66.37 25.44
N ALA A 3 -4.52 -65.53 25.32
CA ALA A 3 -3.87 -64.57 26.23
C ALA A 3 -3.01 -63.59 25.37
N ALA A 4 -2.92 -62.28 25.63
CA ALA A 4 -2.04 -61.57 26.57
C ALA A 4 -0.55 -61.98 26.55
N LEU A 5 0.36 -61.06 26.15
CA LEU A 5 1.39 -60.46 27.02
C LEU A 5 2.52 -59.70 26.27
N SER A 6 2.72 -58.46 26.74
CA SER A 6 3.98 -57.72 26.94
C SER A 6 4.77 -57.19 25.76
N ARG A 7 5.06 -55.88 25.83
CA ARG A 7 6.38 -55.23 25.89
C ARG A 7 6.16 -53.75 25.53
N THR A 8 6.76 -52.71 26.09
CA THR A 8 7.63 -52.40 27.23
C THR A 8 7.68 -50.86 27.19
N PHE A 9 7.76 -50.20 28.34
CA PHE A 9 7.99 -48.76 28.46
C PHE A 9 9.16 -48.27 27.58
N VAL A 10 8.97 -47.17 26.83
CA VAL A 10 10.07 -46.30 26.41
C VAL A 10 9.83 -44.93 27.02
N ARG A 11 10.63 -44.66 28.06
CA ARG A 11 10.82 -43.38 28.72
C ARG A 11 11.54 -42.40 27.77
N LEU A 12 11.11 -41.14 27.83
CA LEU A 12 11.92 -39.92 27.92
C LEU A 12 13.39 -40.03 27.48
N LEU A 13 13.76 -39.24 26.47
CA LEU A 13 15.03 -38.51 26.43
C LEU A 13 14.90 -37.33 25.44
N ILE A 14 14.60 -36.17 26.02
CA ILE A 14 14.88 -34.84 25.45
C ILE A 14 16.34 -34.56 25.83
N VAL A 15 17.20 -34.29 24.85
CA VAL A 15 18.56 -33.74 25.04
C VAL A 15 18.78 -32.65 23.98
N PRO A 16 19.40 -31.51 24.36
CA PRO A 16 19.41 -30.28 23.57
C PRO A 16 20.55 -30.26 22.55
N VAL A 17 20.32 -29.63 21.40
CA VAL A 17 21.36 -29.33 20.42
C VAL A 17 21.91 -27.93 20.72
N THR A 18 23.02 -27.90 21.46
CA THR A 18 23.88 -26.73 21.65
C THR A 18 25.27 -27.04 21.13
N ALA A 19 25.86 -26.05 20.47
CA ALA A 19 27.29 -25.90 20.16
C ALA A 19 27.90 -26.82 19.09
N ALA A 20 27.84 -26.35 17.84
CA ALA A 20 28.92 -26.57 16.86
C ALA A 20 28.89 -25.44 15.83
N LEU A 21 29.65 -24.37 16.09
CA LEU A 21 30.38 -23.60 15.06
C LEU A 21 31.29 -22.57 15.77
N ALA A 22 32.37 -23.06 16.35
CA ALA A 22 33.54 -22.23 16.64
C ALA A 22 34.76 -23.01 16.14
N VAL A 23 35.71 -22.27 15.56
CA VAL A 23 36.96 -22.73 14.90
C VAL A 23 36.81 -22.96 13.39
N LEU A 24 36.86 -21.87 12.62
CA LEU A 24 37.61 -21.74 11.35
C LEU A 24 37.41 -20.33 10.77
N SER A 25 38.25 -19.37 11.20
CA SER A 25 38.54 -18.16 10.41
C SER A 25 39.64 -17.33 11.08
N ALA A 26 40.87 -17.84 11.00
CA ALA A 26 42.06 -17.01 11.10
C ALA A 26 42.46 -16.57 9.68
N GLY A 27 42.57 -15.26 9.46
CA GLY A 27 43.37 -14.67 8.40
C GLY A 27 42.75 -14.56 7.01
N ALA A 28 41.88 -13.56 6.82
CA ALA A 28 41.77 -12.79 5.57
C ALA A 28 41.26 -11.39 5.94
N PRO A 29 41.74 -10.29 5.32
CA PRO A 29 41.06 -9.01 5.44
C PRO A 29 39.70 -9.16 4.75
N GLY A 30 38.66 -9.37 5.56
CA GLY A 30 37.31 -9.50 5.05
C GLY A 30 36.90 -8.17 4.42
N ALA A 31 36.47 -8.21 3.17
CA ALA A 31 35.57 -7.18 2.67
C ALA A 31 34.30 -7.28 3.54
N HIS A 32 34.15 -6.36 4.49
CA HIS A 32 32.96 -6.28 5.33
C HIS A 32 31.80 -5.85 4.44
N ALA A 33 30.68 -6.58 4.52
CA ALA A 33 29.46 -6.17 3.83
C ALA A 33 28.85 -5.00 4.59
N ALA A 34 28.41 -3.96 3.87
CA ALA A 34 27.70 -2.82 4.45
C ALA A 34 26.54 -3.29 5.35
N THR A 35 26.36 -2.63 6.48
CA THR A 35 25.35 -2.98 7.48
C THR A 35 23.96 -2.80 6.89
N ASP A 36 23.12 -3.83 7.05
CA ASP A 36 21.72 -3.78 6.66
C ASP A 36 20.97 -2.74 7.52
N LEU A 37 20.42 -1.72 6.86
CA LEU A 37 19.72 -0.62 7.54
C LEU A 37 18.47 -1.08 8.31
N SER A 38 17.89 -2.23 7.95
CA SER A 38 16.78 -2.81 8.70
C SER A 38 17.19 -3.23 10.13
N VAL A 39 18.44 -3.69 10.30
CA VAL A 39 19.01 -4.06 11.61
C VAL A 39 19.28 -2.81 12.43
N VAL A 40 19.88 -1.78 11.82
CA VAL A 40 20.12 -0.47 12.45
C VAL A 40 18.80 0.14 12.93
N ALA A 41 17.80 0.16 12.06
CA ALA A 41 16.47 0.67 12.38
C ALA A 41 15.78 -0.13 13.49
N GLN A 42 15.96 -1.46 13.53
CA GLN A 42 15.41 -2.29 14.60
C GLN A 42 16.06 -1.97 15.95
N ALA A 43 17.38 -1.85 15.99
CA ALA A 43 18.08 -1.45 17.20
C ALA A 43 17.65 -0.05 17.67
N LEU A 44 17.47 0.89 16.74
CA LEU A 44 17.03 2.26 17.05
C LEU A 44 15.59 2.35 17.59
N ARG A 45 14.73 1.34 17.38
CA ARG A 45 13.42 1.30 18.03
C ARG A 45 13.51 0.91 19.51
N GLU A 46 14.55 0.15 19.87
CA GLU A 46 14.75 -0.37 21.23
C GLU A 46 15.67 0.52 22.06
N SER A 47 16.59 1.27 21.44
CA SER A 47 17.49 2.22 22.10
C SER A 47 17.79 3.42 21.19
N PRO A 48 17.96 4.64 21.72
CA PRO A 48 18.24 5.84 20.92
C PRO A 48 19.61 5.85 20.22
N VAL A 49 20.55 4.98 20.61
CA VAL A 49 21.91 4.96 20.06
C VAL A 49 22.26 3.58 19.51
N TYR A 50 22.69 3.53 18.25
CA TYR A 50 23.25 2.34 17.62
C TYR A 50 24.70 2.59 17.20
N VAL A 51 25.59 1.68 17.59
CA VAL A 51 26.99 1.64 17.10
C VAL A 51 27.20 0.34 16.35
N ASP A 52 27.61 0.45 15.10
CA ASP A 52 27.93 -0.72 14.30
C ASP A 52 29.16 -1.46 14.86
N PRO A 53 29.15 -2.81 14.92
CA PRO A 53 30.32 -3.56 15.38
C PRO A 53 31.62 -3.24 14.62
N ALA A 54 31.53 -2.88 13.33
CA ALA A 54 32.68 -2.47 12.52
C ALA A 54 33.12 -1.02 12.76
N ALA A 55 32.39 -0.26 13.59
CA ALA A 55 32.70 1.10 14.02
C ALA A 55 32.83 1.21 15.56
N ALA A 56 32.96 0.09 16.27
CA ALA A 56 33.06 0.04 17.74
C ALA A 56 34.36 0.70 18.29
N ASP A 57 35.35 0.93 17.43
CA ASP A 57 36.55 1.70 17.73
C ASP A 57 36.33 3.22 17.68
N VAL A 58 35.24 3.68 17.06
CA VAL A 58 34.87 5.10 16.93
C VAL A 58 34.14 5.60 18.18
N LEU A 59 33.28 4.79 18.77
CA LEU A 59 32.56 5.11 20.02
C LEU A 59 32.52 3.85 20.90
N SER A 60 33.00 3.98 22.13
CA SER A 60 32.98 2.84 23.07
C SER A 60 31.55 2.50 23.51
N GLU A 61 31.31 1.25 23.86
CA GLU A 61 30.00 0.78 24.35
C GLU A 61 29.52 1.59 25.56
N ALA A 62 30.43 1.90 26.49
CA ALA A 62 30.12 2.72 27.67
C ALA A 62 29.76 4.18 27.32
N ASP A 63 30.38 4.75 26.27
CA ASP A 63 30.03 6.09 25.81
C ASP A 63 28.72 6.12 25.04
N ALA A 64 28.42 5.05 24.30
CA ALA A 64 27.15 4.88 23.59
C ALA A 64 25.99 4.70 24.59
N GLU A 65 26.18 3.91 25.64
CA GLU A 65 25.22 3.73 26.75
C GLU A 65 24.97 5.05 27.47
N ALA A 66 26.03 5.79 27.86
CA ALA A 66 25.88 7.10 28.49
C ALA A 66 25.17 8.13 27.60
N LEU A 67 25.35 8.06 26.28
CA LEU A 67 24.63 8.90 25.33
C LEU A 67 23.16 8.47 25.20
N ALA A 68 22.89 7.17 25.27
CA ALA A 68 21.54 6.63 25.24
C ALA A 68 20.76 7.05 26.49
N ASP A 69 21.29 6.81 27.68
CA ASP A 69 20.71 7.22 28.96
C ASP A 69 20.34 8.71 28.96
N LYS A 70 21.23 9.56 28.45
CA LYS A 70 21.00 11.00 28.33
C LYS A 70 19.76 11.34 27.47
N ILE A 71 19.57 10.62 26.35
CA ILE A 71 18.43 10.84 25.46
C ILE A 71 17.15 10.30 26.07
N GLU A 72 17.22 9.12 26.70
CA GLU A 72 16.09 8.48 27.38
C GLU A 72 15.58 9.33 28.55
N ASP A 73 16.49 9.80 29.41
CA ASP A 73 16.19 10.68 30.56
C ASP A 73 15.54 12.01 30.15
N ALA A 74 15.88 12.51 28.96
CA ALA A 74 15.32 13.74 28.43
C ALA A 74 13.91 13.57 27.83
N ASP A 75 13.44 12.32 27.63
CA ASP A 75 12.20 11.97 26.94
C ASP A 75 12.09 12.67 25.57
N LYS A 76 13.11 12.51 24.70
CA LYS A 76 13.13 13.14 23.38
C LYS A 76 13.39 12.15 22.25
N PRO A 77 12.74 12.32 21.07
CA PRO A 77 12.92 11.43 19.92
C PRO A 77 14.18 11.78 19.13
N VAL A 78 15.35 11.60 19.76
CA VAL A 78 16.67 11.81 19.15
C VAL A 78 17.32 10.44 18.90
N PHE A 79 17.75 10.18 17.67
CA PHE A 79 18.28 8.90 17.23
C PHE A 79 19.70 9.09 16.71
N ILE A 80 20.66 8.28 17.17
CA ILE A 80 22.07 8.36 16.78
C ILE A 80 22.52 7.03 16.20
N ALA A 81 23.06 7.03 14.98
CA ALA A 81 23.70 5.85 14.38
C ALA A 81 25.16 6.12 14.02
N VAL A 82 26.07 5.25 14.46
CA VAL A 82 27.49 5.25 14.10
C VAL A 82 27.76 4.05 13.19
N LEU A 83 28.12 4.32 11.94
CA LEU A 83 28.25 3.34 10.87
C LEU A 83 29.67 3.33 10.29
N PRO A 84 30.12 2.19 9.71
CA PRO A 84 31.47 2.07 9.17
C PRO A 84 31.68 2.99 7.96
N ALA A 85 32.94 3.35 7.68
CA ALA A 85 33.28 4.38 6.68
C ALA A 85 32.87 4.02 5.23
N ASP A 86 32.71 2.74 4.92
CA ASP A 86 32.29 2.19 3.64
C ASP A 86 30.76 2.09 3.48
N GLN A 87 29.98 2.47 4.50
CA GLN A 87 28.52 2.45 4.44
C GLN A 87 28.00 3.34 3.29
N PRO A 88 27.14 2.81 2.40
CA PRO A 88 26.48 3.60 1.37
C PRO A 88 25.62 4.71 1.97
N THR A 89 25.86 5.94 1.55
CA THR A 89 25.13 7.11 2.06
C THR A 89 23.94 7.53 1.19
N GLN A 90 23.77 6.91 0.01
CA GLN A 90 22.67 7.20 -0.89
C GLN A 90 21.33 6.82 -0.26
N ASN A 91 20.43 7.79 -0.10
CA ASN A 91 19.12 7.64 0.55
C ASN A 91 19.19 7.12 2.00
N LEU A 92 20.34 7.19 2.67
CA LEU A 92 20.57 6.62 4.00
C LEU A 92 19.54 7.10 5.02
N PHE A 93 19.39 8.41 5.18
CA PHE A 93 18.44 9.02 6.11
C PHE A 93 16.99 8.67 5.79
N ARG A 94 16.63 8.68 4.51
CA ARG A 94 15.27 8.32 4.06
C ARG A 94 14.94 6.88 4.41
N ASN A 95 15.84 5.95 4.07
CA ASN A 95 15.65 4.53 4.32
C ASN A 95 15.66 4.25 5.82
N LEU A 96 16.60 4.83 6.57
CA LEU A 96 16.69 4.66 8.02
C LEU A 96 15.42 5.15 8.74
N ARG A 97 14.91 6.34 8.39
CA ARG A 97 13.67 6.87 8.95
C ARG A 97 12.44 6.03 8.55
N THR A 98 12.39 5.56 7.30
CA THR A 98 11.30 4.72 6.77
C THR A 98 11.25 3.38 7.49
N GLU A 99 12.40 2.72 7.63
CA GLU A 99 12.52 1.46 8.34
C GLU A 99 12.22 1.68 9.82
N THR A 100 12.87 2.64 10.50
CA THR A 100 12.65 2.87 11.95
C THR A 100 11.19 3.18 12.25
N GLY A 101 10.53 3.95 11.39
CA GLY A 101 9.10 4.22 11.48
C GLY A 101 8.71 5.25 12.55
N VAL A 102 9.68 5.85 13.25
CA VAL A 102 9.44 6.81 14.34
C VAL A 102 9.74 8.24 13.90
N THR A 103 8.82 9.17 14.16
CA THR A 103 9.04 10.61 13.96
C THR A 103 10.11 11.13 14.92
N GLY A 104 11.20 11.70 14.40
CA GLY A 104 12.34 12.10 15.23
C GLY A 104 13.44 12.88 14.52
N LEU A 105 14.46 13.24 15.30
CA LEU A 105 15.73 13.80 14.83
C LEU A 105 16.75 12.66 14.72
N TYR A 106 17.25 12.42 13.51
CA TYR A 106 18.21 11.36 13.20
C TYR A 106 19.57 11.97 12.91
N GLY A 107 20.55 11.72 13.78
CA GLY A 107 21.97 12.01 13.55
C GLY A 107 22.71 10.75 13.12
N VAL A 108 23.49 10.82 12.04
CA VAL A 108 24.24 9.67 11.54
C VAL A 108 25.69 10.05 11.27
N ARG A 109 26.61 9.26 11.85
CA ARG A 109 28.05 9.33 11.60
C ARG A 109 28.47 8.16 10.71
N VAL A 110 29.16 8.44 9.60
CA VAL A 110 29.72 7.45 8.68
C VAL A 110 31.22 7.72 8.54
N GLY A 111 32.05 6.92 9.20
CA GLY A 111 33.47 7.21 9.37
C GLY A 111 33.67 8.54 10.10
N ASP A 112 34.33 9.51 9.44
CA ASP A 112 34.56 10.86 9.99
C ASP A 112 33.48 11.89 9.66
N ARG A 113 32.50 11.52 8.83
CA ARG A 113 31.47 12.43 8.37
C ARG A 113 30.23 12.33 9.25
N PHE A 114 29.66 13.47 9.61
CA PHE A 114 28.42 13.56 10.37
C PHE A 114 27.39 14.41 9.64
N ASP A 115 26.14 13.97 9.67
CA ASP A 115 25.01 14.71 9.14
C ASP A 115 23.75 14.35 9.97
N ALA A 116 22.68 15.14 9.85
CA ALA A 116 21.43 14.87 10.54
C ALA A 116 20.20 15.29 9.74
N ARG A 117 19.07 14.63 9.93
CA ARG A 117 17.76 14.99 9.35
C ARG A 117 16.67 14.83 10.40
N ALA A 118 15.62 15.63 10.31
CA ALA A 118 14.48 15.53 11.20
C ALA A 118 13.18 15.66 10.43
N ASP A 119 12.13 15.03 10.95
CA ASP A 119 10.76 15.38 10.55
C ASP A 119 10.49 16.86 10.92
N SER A 120 9.87 17.62 10.02
CA SER A 120 9.62 19.06 10.20
C SER A 120 8.82 19.45 11.45
N ARG A 121 8.03 18.52 12.01
CA ARG A 121 7.31 18.71 13.29
C ARG A 121 8.20 18.58 14.52
N VAL A 122 9.35 17.91 14.38
CA VAL A 122 10.31 17.67 15.44
C VAL A 122 11.32 18.81 15.49
N LEU A 123 11.87 19.16 14.33
CA LEU A 123 12.80 20.28 14.19
C LEU A 123 12.78 20.83 12.77
N SER A 124 12.81 22.15 12.62
CA SER A 124 12.89 22.79 11.30
C SER A 124 14.22 22.47 10.59
N ARG A 125 14.22 22.50 9.25
CA ARG A 125 15.44 22.30 8.45
C ARG A 125 16.57 23.27 8.83
N GLN A 126 16.21 24.52 9.15
CA GLN A 126 17.18 25.51 9.63
C GLN A 126 17.76 25.11 11.00
N GLY A 127 16.92 24.60 11.91
CA GLY A 127 17.36 24.06 13.19
C GLY A 127 18.35 22.90 13.04
N VAL A 128 18.02 21.94 12.17
CA VAL A 128 18.92 20.82 11.84
C VAL A 128 20.25 21.32 11.27
N SER A 129 20.21 22.25 10.31
CA SER A 129 21.44 22.83 9.73
C SER A 129 22.30 23.51 10.80
N ASN A 130 21.70 24.26 11.72
CA ASN A 130 22.43 24.91 12.80
C ASN A 130 23.10 23.88 13.73
N LEU A 131 22.42 22.78 14.07
CA LEU A 131 22.99 21.70 14.89
C LEU A 131 24.15 21.00 14.19
N VAL A 132 23.99 20.65 12.91
CA VAL A 132 25.06 19.99 12.14
C VAL A 132 26.28 20.91 12.01
N THR A 133 26.09 22.20 11.72
CA THR A 133 27.19 23.17 11.63
C THR A 133 27.89 23.37 12.96
N ALA A 134 27.16 23.38 14.09
CA ALA A 134 27.76 23.55 15.42
C ALA A 134 28.77 22.44 15.76
N VAL A 135 28.55 21.21 15.26
CA VAL A 135 29.36 20.03 15.61
C VAL A 135 30.35 19.59 14.53
N GLN A 136 30.39 20.28 13.38
CA GLN A 136 31.33 20.01 12.29
C GLN A 136 32.82 20.22 12.67
N GLY A 137 33.09 21.01 13.71
CA GLY A 137 34.43 21.25 14.26
C GLY A 137 34.71 20.62 15.61
N ALA A 138 33.79 19.79 16.13
CA ALA A 138 33.98 19.08 17.38
C ALA A 138 35.12 18.04 17.23
N GLY A 139 35.89 17.85 18.31
CA GLY A 139 37.15 17.11 18.29
C GLY A 139 37.02 15.64 17.87
N ASP A 140 36.75 14.76 18.83
CA ASP A 140 36.56 13.32 18.58
C ASP A 140 35.08 12.97 18.40
N ALA A 141 34.80 11.73 17.96
CA ALA A 141 33.44 11.26 17.70
C ALA A 141 32.55 11.34 18.94
N LYS A 142 33.10 11.08 20.13
CA LYS A 142 32.39 11.18 21.40
C LYS A 142 31.94 12.61 21.67
N ALA A 143 32.84 13.58 21.55
CA ALA A 143 32.52 15.00 21.74
C ALA A 143 31.47 15.46 20.72
N GLN A 144 31.65 15.13 19.44
CA GLN A 144 30.70 15.50 18.38
C GLN A 144 29.27 15.02 18.64
N LEU A 145 29.11 13.75 19.02
CA LEU A 145 27.79 13.17 19.27
C LEU A 145 27.16 13.71 20.56
N ASN A 146 27.96 13.95 21.60
CA ASN A 146 27.47 14.56 22.83
C ASN A 146 27.04 16.01 22.63
N ASP A 147 27.85 16.82 21.93
CA ASP A 147 27.54 18.22 21.65
C ASP A 147 26.26 18.31 20.78
N PHE A 148 26.11 17.42 19.80
CA PHE A 148 24.90 17.36 18.96
C PHE A 148 23.66 17.07 19.79
N VAL A 149 23.72 16.06 20.67
CA VAL A 149 22.60 15.69 21.54
C VAL A 149 22.31 16.82 22.53
N ASP A 150 23.32 17.39 23.18
CA ASP A 150 23.15 18.49 24.15
C ASP A 150 22.50 19.73 23.50
N ASP A 151 22.93 20.09 22.29
CA ASP A 151 22.37 21.21 21.55
C ASP A 151 20.96 20.90 21.03
N ALA A 152 20.69 19.66 20.60
CA ALA A 152 19.35 19.23 20.21
C ALA A 152 18.36 19.29 21.39
N LEU A 153 18.75 18.75 22.56
CA LEU A 153 17.93 18.76 23.76
C LEU A 153 17.67 20.19 24.27
N ARG A 154 18.67 21.09 24.18
CA ARG A 154 18.52 22.51 24.53
C ARG A 154 17.71 23.30 23.50
N GLY A 155 17.81 22.91 22.22
CA GLY A 155 17.16 23.55 21.08
C GLY A 155 15.65 23.31 20.98
N GLY A 156 15.07 22.51 21.89
CA GLY A 156 13.62 22.33 21.99
C GLY A 156 13.05 21.37 20.95
N VAL A 157 13.71 20.24 20.71
CA VAL A 157 13.19 19.14 19.89
C VAL A 157 11.76 18.78 20.33
N GLY A 158 10.83 18.85 19.37
CA GLY A 158 9.43 18.53 19.56
C GLY A 158 9.18 17.02 19.62
N GLY A 159 8.19 16.61 20.43
CA GLY A 159 7.85 15.20 20.64
C GLY A 159 8.44 14.61 21.93
N SER A 160 8.13 13.33 22.14
CA SER A 160 8.56 12.50 23.28
C SER A 160 9.24 11.22 22.76
N ALA A 161 10.03 10.57 23.62
CA ALA A 161 10.70 9.32 23.28
C ALA A 161 9.69 8.19 23.00
N PRO A 162 10.05 7.20 22.16
CA PRO A 162 9.35 5.93 22.06
C PRO A 162 9.10 5.31 23.43
N THR A 163 7.90 4.75 23.63
CA THR A 163 7.54 4.03 24.86
C THR A 163 8.40 2.78 25.10
N SER A 164 9.11 2.29 24.07
CA SER A 164 10.07 1.18 24.15
C SER A 164 11.36 1.54 24.88
N TRP A 165 11.72 2.83 24.97
CA TRP A 165 12.95 3.28 25.64
C TRP A 165 12.80 3.44 27.16
N GLY A 166 11.58 3.36 27.70
CA GLY A 166 11.32 3.51 29.13
C GLY A 166 11.51 2.21 29.91
N SER A 167 12.54 2.14 30.76
CA SER A 167 12.66 1.10 31.79
C SER A 167 12.03 1.56 33.11
N ALA A 168 11.17 0.72 33.69
CA ALA A 168 10.60 0.93 35.02
C ALA A 168 11.68 0.83 36.09
N ASP A 169 11.91 1.93 36.80
CA ASP A 169 12.85 2.05 37.90
C ASP A 169 12.40 1.16 39.08
N THR A 170 12.99 -0.03 39.25
CA THR A 170 12.93 -0.81 40.51
C THR A 170 13.94 -1.95 40.47
N GLY A 171 14.86 -2.01 41.44
CA GLY A 171 15.87 -3.07 41.56
C GLY A 171 15.26 -4.49 41.46
N VAL A 172 15.70 -5.25 40.45
CA VAL A 172 15.09 -6.53 40.10
C VAL A 172 15.84 -7.72 40.73
N SER A 173 15.17 -8.36 41.70
CA SER A 173 15.47 -9.74 42.08
C SER A 173 15.19 -10.70 40.91
N THR A 174 15.94 -11.79 40.79
CA THR A 174 15.84 -12.79 39.69
C THR A 174 14.44 -13.37 39.46
N THR A 175 13.52 -13.20 40.42
CA THR A 175 12.10 -13.56 40.29
C THR A 175 11.32 -12.60 39.39
N ALA A 176 11.70 -11.32 39.34
CA ALA A 176 11.03 -10.32 38.52
C ALA A 176 11.41 -10.40 37.03
N LEU A 177 12.61 -10.87 36.67
CA LEU A 177 12.97 -11.15 35.27
C LEU A 177 12.11 -12.27 34.65
N VAL A 178 11.76 -13.29 35.44
CA VAL A 178 10.89 -14.39 34.98
C VAL A 178 9.46 -13.90 34.80
N THR A 179 8.94 -13.04 35.68
CA THR A 179 7.60 -12.47 35.52
C THR A 179 7.53 -11.41 34.42
N THR A 180 8.53 -10.53 34.26
CA THR A 180 8.55 -9.50 33.21
C THR A 180 8.80 -10.12 31.84
N GLY A 181 9.71 -11.10 31.72
CA GLY A 181 9.88 -11.89 30.50
C GLY A 181 8.62 -12.68 30.14
N ALA A 182 7.90 -13.22 31.12
CA ALA A 182 6.60 -13.86 30.89
C ALA A 182 5.50 -12.88 30.49
N VAL A 183 5.48 -11.65 31.03
CA VAL A 183 4.51 -10.59 30.67
C VAL A 183 4.81 -10.00 29.29
N LEU A 184 6.07 -9.75 28.93
CA LEU A 184 6.45 -9.31 27.58
C LEU A 184 6.24 -10.41 26.55
N ALA A 185 6.57 -11.67 26.87
CA ALA A 185 6.24 -12.79 25.99
C ALA A 185 4.72 -13.01 25.87
N ALA A 186 3.94 -12.82 26.94
CA ALA A 186 2.48 -12.88 26.89
C ALA A 186 1.86 -11.68 26.15
N GLY A 187 2.44 -10.48 26.29
CA GLY A 187 2.02 -9.27 25.59
C GLY A 187 2.33 -9.32 24.10
N GLY A 188 3.56 -9.72 23.73
CA GLY A 188 3.97 -9.95 22.35
C GLY A 188 3.24 -11.12 21.70
N ALA A 189 3.03 -12.24 22.42
CA ALA A 189 2.20 -13.34 21.95
C ALA A 189 0.73 -12.92 21.83
N GLY A 190 0.23 -12.06 22.72
CA GLY A 190 -1.11 -11.49 22.68
C GLY A 190 -1.31 -10.59 21.46
N ALA A 191 -0.41 -9.63 21.22
CA ALA A 191 -0.41 -8.75 20.05
C ALA A 191 -0.27 -9.55 18.75
N TYR A 192 0.68 -10.49 18.68
CA TYR A 192 0.82 -11.39 17.53
C TYR A 192 -0.43 -12.27 17.33
N ALA A 193 -1.04 -12.78 18.39
CA ALA A 193 -2.28 -13.55 18.29
C ALA A 193 -3.45 -12.69 17.80
N LEU A 194 -3.54 -11.42 18.20
CA LEU A 194 -4.54 -10.47 17.71
C LEU A 194 -4.32 -10.15 16.23
N VAL A 195 -3.08 -9.84 15.81
CA VAL A 195 -2.73 -9.60 14.40
C VAL A 195 -3.03 -10.85 13.56
N ARG A 196 -2.61 -12.04 14.02
CA ARG A 196 -2.88 -13.30 13.34
C ARG A 196 -4.38 -13.62 13.28
N ARG A 197 -5.13 -13.31 14.32
CA ARG A 197 -6.59 -13.49 14.37
C ARG A 197 -7.28 -12.53 13.40
N ASN A 198 -6.89 -11.27 13.39
CA ASN A 198 -7.42 -10.26 12.48
C ASN A 198 -7.10 -10.63 11.03
N ARG A 199 -5.87 -11.08 10.75
CA ARG A 199 -5.49 -11.57 9.42
C ARG A 199 -6.33 -12.76 8.99
N ARG A 200 -6.51 -13.77 9.86
CA ARG A 200 -7.38 -14.92 9.55
C ARG A 200 -8.84 -14.53 9.34
N ARG A 201 -9.32 -13.57 10.12
CA ARG A 201 -10.69 -13.03 9.99
C ARG A 201 -10.84 -12.30 8.66
N HIS A 202 -9.89 -11.45 8.31
CA HIS A 202 -9.87 -10.72 7.05
C HIS A 202 -9.77 -11.68 5.84
N GLU A 203 -8.90 -12.69 5.91
CA GLU A 203 -8.83 -13.74 4.88
C GLU A 203 -10.17 -14.51 4.75
N ALA A 204 -10.89 -14.74 5.86
CA ALA A 204 -12.22 -15.36 5.82
C ALA A 204 -13.29 -14.41 5.24
N GLU A 205 -13.23 -13.12 5.57
CA GLU A 205 -14.11 -12.08 5.02
C GLU A 205 -13.88 -11.91 3.51
N GLN A 206 -12.63 -11.87 3.04
CA GLN A 206 -12.28 -11.83 1.62
C GLN A 206 -12.77 -13.08 0.87
N ARG A 207 -12.65 -14.27 1.47
CA ARG A 207 -13.19 -15.50 0.88
C ARG A 207 -14.71 -15.48 0.79
N ALA A 208 -15.39 -14.99 1.82
CA ALA A 208 -16.84 -14.86 1.82
C ALA A 208 -17.32 -13.81 0.81
N ALA A 209 -16.58 -12.70 0.65
CA ALA A 209 -16.84 -11.70 -0.37
C ALA A 209 -16.65 -12.28 -1.79
N LEU A 210 -15.55 -13.00 -2.02
CA LEU A 210 -15.32 -13.68 -3.29
C LEU A 210 -16.43 -14.69 -3.61
N GLU A 211 -16.92 -15.45 -2.63
CA GLU A 211 -17.99 -16.42 -2.86
C GLU A 211 -19.29 -15.75 -3.32
N LYS A 212 -19.62 -14.57 -2.79
CA LYS A 212 -20.75 -13.77 -3.30
C LYS A 212 -20.50 -13.30 -4.73
N LEU A 213 -19.26 -12.91 -5.04
CA LEU A 213 -18.90 -12.50 -6.39
C LEU A 213 -18.93 -13.66 -7.38
N ARG A 214 -18.58 -14.89 -6.96
CA ARG A 214 -18.64 -16.07 -7.83
C ARG A 214 -20.03 -16.25 -8.44
N VAL A 215 -21.07 -16.12 -7.63
CA VAL A 215 -22.46 -16.28 -8.08
C VAL A 215 -22.80 -15.29 -9.20
N VAL A 216 -22.57 -13.99 -8.98
CA VAL A 216 -22.91 -12.95 -9.97
C VAL A 216 -22.02 -13.03 -11.22
N VAL A 217 -20.75 -13.37 -11.08
CA VAL A 217 -19.83 -13.51 -12.21
C VAL A 217 -20.15 -14.75 -13.03
N ASP A 218 -20.50 -15.87 -12.39
CA ASP A 218 -20.93 -17.08 -13.09
C ASP A 218 -22.21 -16.82 -13.89
N GLU A 219 -23.18 -16.08 -13.33
CA GLU A 219 -24.34 -15.60 -14.08
C GLU A 219 -23.93 -14.77 -15.32
N ASP A 220 -22.91 -13.90 -15.19
CA ASP A 220 -22.45 -13.04 -16.28
C ASP A 220 -21.71 -13.80 -17.38
N ILE A 221 -20.90 -14.78 -16.99
CA ILE A 221 -20.20 -15.71 -17.89
C ILE A 221 -21.23 -16.57 -18.63
N THR A 222 -22.20 -17.15 -17.91
CA THR A 222 -23.28 -17.94 -18.53
C THR A 222 -24.10 -17.09 -19.49
N ALA A 223 -24.52 -15.90 -19.09
CA ALA A 223 -25.28 -15.01 -19.95
C ALA A 223 -24.52 -14.64 -21.23
N PHE A 224 -23.20 -14.42 -21.14
CA PHE A 224 -22.37 -14.16 -22.32
C PHE A 224 -22.19 -15.39 -23.20
N GLY A 225 -22.03 -16.58 -22.61
CA GLY A 225 -22.00 -17.85 -23.34
C GLY A 225 -23.30 -18.12 -24.09
N GLU A 226 -24.45 -17.83 -23.48
CA GLU A 226 -25.76 -17.92 -24.14
C GLU A 226 -25.94 -16.89 -25.25
N GLU A 227 -25.35 -15.70 -25.11
CA GLU A 227 -25.34 -14.68 -26.17
C GLU A 227 -24.52 -15.14 -27.37
N LEU A 228 -23.35 -15.74 -27.13
CA LEU A 228 -22.51 -16.36 -28.15
C LEU A 228 -23.23 -17.53 -28.85
N ASP A 229 -23.93 -18.39 -28.11
CA ASP A 229 -24.68 -19.52 -28.67
C ASP A 229 -25.89 -19.09 -29.51
N ARG A 230 -26.58 -18.02 -29.09
CA ARG A 230 -27.70 -17.44 -29.84
C ARG A 230 -27.27 -16.66 -31.09
N LEU A 231 -25.99 -16.35 -31.24
CA LEU A 231 -25.50 -15.58 -32.38
C LEU A 231 -25.55 -16.43 -33.66
N ASP A 232 -26.45 -16.07 -34.58
CA ASP A 232 -26.50 -16.66 -35.91
C ASP A 232 -25.37 -16.12 -36.81
N PHE A 233 -24.11 -16.45 -36.48
CA PHE A 233 -22.93 -16.12 -37.27
C PHE A 233 -22.06 -17.37 -37.45
N ARG A 234 -21.82 -17.77 -38.70
CA ARG A 234 -20.91 -18.87 -39.02
C ARG A 234 -19.63 -18.29 -39.64
N PRO A 235 -18.45 -18.49 -39.02
CA PRO A 235 -17.18 -17.97 -39.55
C PRO A 235 -16.83 -18.43 -40.97
N GLY A 236 -17.38 -19.58 -41.39
CA GLY A 236 -17.18 -20.17 -42.71
C GLY A 236 -18.17 -19.69 -43.79
N ASP A 237 -19.13 -18.85 -43.45
CA ASP A 237 -20.06 -18.31 -44.45
C ASP A 237 -19.31 -17.40 -45.43
N PRO A 238 -19.63 -17.43 -46.75
CA PRO A 238 -18.97 -16.56 -47.74
C PRO A 238 -19.14 -15.06 -47.47
N ALA A 239 -20.19 -14.69 -46.72
CA ALA A 239 -20.47 -13.31 -46.33
C ALA A 239 -19.66 -12.85 -45.09
N ALA A 240 -18.97 -13.75 -44.39
CA ALA A 240 -18.08 -13.39 -43.30
C ALA A 240 -16.75 -12.87 -43.88
N ASP A 241 -16.44 -11.60 -43.66
CA ASP A 241 -15.12 -11.04 -43.96
C ASP A 241 -14.11 -11.32 -42.83
N ASP A 242 -12.84 -10.98 -43.06
CA ASP A 242 -11.78 -11.20 -42.06
C ASP A 242 -11.99 -10.38 -40.77
N ALA A 243 -12.60 -9.19 -40.88
CA ALA A 243 -12.85 -8.35 -39.73
C ALA A 243 -13.99 -8.91 -38.86
N MET A 244 -15.05 -9.43 -39.47
CA MET A 244 -16.13 -10.13 -38.78
C MET A 244 -15.61 -11.40 -38.09
N ARG A 245 -14.75 -12.18 -38.77
CA ARG A 245 -14.08 -13.33 -38.16
C ARG A 245 -13.22 -12.94 -36.97
N ALA A 246 -12.45 -11.85 -37.08
CA ALA A 246 -11.61 -11.36 -35.99
C ALA A 246 -12.44 -10.88 -34.79
N ASP A 247 -13.55 -10.16 -35.03
CA ASP A 247 -14.45 -9.70 -33.98
C ASP A 247 -15.11 -10.88 -33.24
N TYR A 248 -15.56 -11.90 -33.98
CA TYR A 248 -16.12 -13.12 -33.39
C TYR A 248 -15.08 -13.94 -32.61
N ALA A 249 -13.88 -14.14 -33.17
CA ALA A 249 -12.79 -14.84 -32.50
C ALA A 249 -12.40 -14.15 -31.19
N HIS A 250 -12.32 -12.81 -31.19
CA HIS A 250 -12.03 -12.05 -29.98
C HIS A 250 -13.10 -12.21 -28.90
N ALA A 251 -14.38 -12.29 -29.28
CA ALA A 251 -15.47 -12.57 -28.33
C ALA A 251 -15.35 -13.97 -27.69
N LEU A 252 -14.95 -14.99 -28.47
CA LEU A 252 -14.69 -16.33 -27.95
C LEU A 252 -13.45 -16.36 -27.02
N ASP A 253 -12.37 -15.69 -27.42
CA ASP A 253 -11.14 -15.62 -26.62
C ASP A 253 -11.40 -14.95 -25.27
N THR A 254 -12.13 -13.83 -25.25
CA THR A 254 -12.49 -13.11 -24.02
C THR A 254 -13.39 -13.93 -23.11
N TYR A 255 -14.32 -14.73 -23.66
CA TYR A 255 -15.12 -15.70 -22.88
C TYR A 255 -14.24 -16.75 -22.17
N GLU A 256 -13.29 -17.34 -22.89
CA GLU A 256 -12.37 -18.33 -22.29
C GLU A 256 -11.41 -17.68 -21.28
N VAL A 257 -10.93 -16.47 -21.56
CA VAL A 257 -10.14 -15.67 -20.61
C VAL A 257 -10.94 -15.37 -19.33
N ALA A 258 -12.21 -15.00 -19.45
CA ALA A 258 -13.07 -14.73 -18.30
C ALA A 258 -13.24 -15.99 -17.42
N LYS A 259 -13.54 -17.14 -18.03
CA LYS A 259 -13.61 -18.43 -17.33
C LYS A 259 -12.30 -18.80 -16.63
N ALA A 260 -11.18 -18.69 -17.33
CA ALA A 260 -9.88 -19.04 -16.79
C ALA A 260 -9.47 -18.13 -15.61
N ARG A 261 -9.72 -16.83 -15.73
CA ARG A 261 -9.46 -15.86 -14.65
C ARG A 261 -10.36 -16.11 -13.44
N MET A 262 -11.64 -16.38 -13.67
CA MET A 262 -12.57 -16.68 -12.57
C MET A 262 -12.18 -17.96 -11.83
N ALA A 263 -11.77 -19.00 -12.56
CA ALA A 263 -11.25 -20.24 -11.97
C ALA A 263 -9.97 -20.01 -11.13
N ALA A 264 -9.13 -19.05 -11.52
CA ALA A 264 -7.90 -18.70 -10.82
C ALA A 264 -8.08 -17.68 -9.67
N ALA A 265 -9.27 -17.07 -9.56
CA ALA A 265 -9.54 -16.00 -8.60
C ALA A 265 -9.45 -16.50 -7.14
N ARG A 266 -8.66 -15.81 -6.33
CA ARG A 266 -8.40 -16.13 -4.91
C ARG A 266 -8.84 -15.04 -3.94
N LYS A 267 -9.06 -13.83 -4.43
CA LYS A 267 -9.55 -12.68 -3.66
C LYS A 267 -10.52 -11.83 -4.51
N PRO A 268 -11.35 -10.98 -3.90
CA PRO A 268 -12.37 -10.20 -4.62
C PRO A 268 -11.81 -9.35 -5.76
N GLU A 269 -10.61 -8.80 -5.60
CA GLU A 269 -9.99 -7.93 -6.61
C GLU A 269 -9.62 -8.67 -7.90
N ASP A 270 -9.45 -10.01 -7.84
CA ASP A 270 -9.17 -10.84 -9.01
C ASP A 270 -10.38 -10.94 -9.96
N VAL A 271 -11.58 -10.51 -9.51
CA VAL A 271 -12.80 -10.50 -10.33
C VAL A 271 -12.80 -9.36 -11.35
N ARG A 272 -12.14 -8.24 -11.04
CA ARG A 272 -12.08 -7.08 -11.94
C ARG A 272 -11.66 -7.45 -13.38
N PRO A 273 -10.53 -8.15 -13.61
CA PRO A 273 -10.12 -8.56 -14.95
C PRO A 273 -11.01 -9.65 -15.58
N VAL A 274 -11.93 -10.27 -14.84
CA VAL A 274 -12.96 -11.16 -15.40
C VAL A 274 -14.04 -10.31 -16.07
N THR A 275 -14.60 -9.35 -15.34
CA THR A 275 -15.65 -8.46 -15.85
C THR A 275 -15.16 -7.54 -16.97
N GLU A 276 -13.89 -7.09 -16.93
CA GLU A 276 -13.25 -6.36 -18.04
C GLU A 276 -13.24 -7.21 -19.32
N ALA A 277 -12.87 -8.49 -19.23
CA ALA A 277 -12.87 -9.39 -20.39
C ALA A 277 -14.30 -9.61 -20.93
N LEU A 278 -15.29 -9.73 -20.05
CA LEU A 278 -16.69 -9.88 -20.46
C LEU A 278 -17.25 -8.61 -21.14
N GLU A 279 -16.79 -7.42 -20.76
CA GLU A 279 -17.15 -6.18 -21.43
C GLU A 279 -16.46 -6.04 -22.79
N ASP A 280 -15.15 -6.35 -22.86
CA ASP A 280 -14.39 -6.41 -24.12
C ASP A 280 -15.06 -7.36 -25.13
N GLY A 281 -15.50 -8.53 -24.68
CA GLY A 281 -16.21 -9.51 -25.51
C GLY A 281 -17.54 -8.98 -26.06
N ARG A 282 -18.35 -8.31 -25.22
CA ARG A 282 -19.61 -7.68 -25.66
C ARG A 282 -19.37 -6.53 -26.65
N PHE A 283 -18.32 -5.74 -26.46
CA PHE A 283 -17.93 -4.73 -27.43
C PHE A 283 -17.53 -5.36 -28.78
N ALA A 284 -16.84 -6.50 -28.76
CA ALA A 284 -16.53 -7.26 -29.97
C ALA A 284 -17.79 -7.73 -30.71
N LEU A 285 -18.78 -8.25 -29.98
CA LEU A 285 -20.09 -8.62 -30.56
C LEU A 285 -20.86 -7.42 -31.12
N ALA A 286 -20.79 -6.26 -30.47
CA ALA A 286 -21.40 -5.03 -30.98
C ALA A 286 -20.78 -4.57 -32.31
N ARG A 287 -19.44 -4.68 -32.45
CA ARG A 287 -18.75 -4.40 -33.72
C ARG A 287 -19.14 -5.40 -34.81
N LEU A 288 -19.20 -6.69 -34.47
CA LEU A 288 -19.63 -7.74 -35.38
C LEU A 288 -21.06 -7.48 -35.90
N ALA A 289 -22.00 -7.15 -35.01
CA ALA A 289 -23.37 -6.81 -35.38
C ALA A 289 -23.41 -5.59 -36.33
N ALA A 290 -22.66 -4.52 -36.01
CA ALA A 290 -22.58 -3.33 -36.86
C ALA A 290 -22.06 -3.67 -38.27
N ARG A 291 -21.03 -4.51 -38.39
CA ARG A 291 -20.50 -4.95 -39.69
C ARG A 291 -21.53 -5.76 -40.48
N ARG A 292 -22.19 -6.72 -39.82
CA ARG A 292 -23.21 -7.57 -40.46
C ARG A 292 -24.39 -6.77 -41.00
N GLU A 293 -24.76 -5.70 -40.31
CA GLU A 293 -25.87 -4.83 -40.66
C GLU A 293 -25.47 -3.65 -41.56
N GLY A 294 -24.18 -3.51 -41.91
CA GLY A 294 -23.67 -2.38 -42.70
C GLY A 294 -23.80 -1.03 -41.99
N ARG A 295 -23.85 -1.01 -40.66
CA ARG A 295 -23.91 0.21 -39.84
C ARG A 295 -22.51 0.73 -39.51
N PRO A 296 -22.36 2.03 -39.16
CA PRO A 296 -21.12 2.55 -38.61
C PRO A 296 -20.68 1.76 -37.37
N LEU A 297 -19.37 1.56 -37.22
CA LEU A 297 -18.81 0.87 -36.05
C LEU A 297 -19.09 1.68 -34.78
N PRO A 298 -19.48 1.03 -33.67
CA PRO A 298 -19.70 1.72 -32.42
C PRO A 298 -18.40 2.28 -31.85
N GLU A 299 -18.48 3.46 -31.23
CA GLU A 299 -17.42 3.97 -30.37
C GLU A 299 -17.31 3.14 -29.09
N ARG A 300 -16.10 3.03 -28.52
CA ARG A 300 -15.91 2.38 -27.23
C ARG A 300 -16.47 3.27 -26.13
N ARG A 301 -17.60 2.86 -25.56
CA ARG A 301 -18.28 3.53 -24.45
C ARG A 301 -18.42 2.56 -23.28
N PRO A 302 -18.56 3.05 -22.04
CA PRO A 302 -18.90 2.20 -20.91
C PRO A 302 -20.19 1.40 -21.19
N PRO A 303 -20.36 0.24 -20.54
CA PRO A 303 -21.57 -0.55 -20.69
C PRO A 303 -22.77 0.18 -20.05
N CYS A 304 -23.96 -0.37 -20.22
CA CYS A 304 -25.15 0.18 -19.58
C CYS A 304 -25.01 0.17 -18.06
N PHE A 305 -25.25 1.33 -17.44
CA PHE A 305 -25.23 1.50 -15.99
C PHE A 305 -26.24 0.61 -15.27
N PHE A 306 -27.44 0.43 -15.81
CA PHE A 306 -28.49 -0.34 -15.13
C PHE A 306 -28.20 -1.84 -15.11
N ASP A 307 -27.72 -2.40 -16.21
CA ASP A 307 -27.17 -3.76 -16.26
C ASP A 307 -26.01 -3.81 -17.27
N PRO A 308 -24.76 -4.02 -16.81
CA PRO A 308 -23.60 -4.11 -17.70
C PRO A 308 -23.73 -5.19 -18.79
N ARG A 309 -24.59 -6.21 -18.58
CA ARG A 309 -24.85 -7.26 -19.57
C ARG A 309 -25.60 -6.77 -20.80
N HIS A 310 -26.24 -5.61 -20.76
CA HIS A 310 -26.89 -5.01 -21.93
C HIS A 310 -25.89 -4.54 -23.01
N GLY A 311 -24.59 -4.55 -22.70
CA GLY A 311 -23.54 -4.15 -23.64
C GLY A 311 -23.31 -2.63 -23.66
N PRO A 312 -22.63 -2.11 -24.70
CA PRO A 312 -22.19 -0.73 -24.75
C PRO A 312 -23.36 0.26 -24.74
N SER A 313 -23.18 1.36 -24.02
CA SER A 313 -24.14 2.46 -24.00
C SER A 313 -24.21 3.19 -25.35
N VAL A 314 -25.35 3.82 -25.62
CA VAL A 314 -25.59 4.63 -26.83
C VAL A 314 -25.87 6.09 -26.52
N ALA A 315 -26.08 6.42 -25.25
CA ALA A 315 -26.30 7.78 -24.76
C ALA A 315 -25.99 7.85 -23.26
N ASP A 316 -25.77 9.05 -22.77
CA ASP A 316 -25.82 9.37 -21.35
C ASP A 316 -27.17 10.03 -21.05
N VAL A 317 -27.78 9.67 -19.92
CA VAL A 317 -29.06 10.24 -19.50
C VAL A 317 -28.98 10.74 -18.07
N THR A 318 -29.67 11.85 -17.81
CA THR A 318 -29.91 12.35 -16.46
C THR A 318 -30.84 11.40 -15.72
N TRP A 319 -30.36 10.82 -14.63
CA TRP A 319 -31.12 9.91 -13.79
C TRP A 319 -30.92 10.24 -12.31
N THR A 320 -31.98 10.04 -11.52
CA THR A 320 -31.96 10.24 -10.07
C THR A 320 -32.43 8.94 -9.41
N PRO A 321 -31.56 8.21 -8.69
CA PRO A 321 -31.99 7.05 -7.89
C PRO A 321 -32.95 7.48 -6.78
N GLU A 322 -33.77 6.56 -6.30
CA GLU A 322 -34.60 6.79 -5.11
C GLU A 322 -33.71 7.14 -3.91
N GLY A 323 -33.91 8.32 -3.33
CA GLY A 323 -33.15 8.80 -2.17
C GLY A 323 -31.70 9.22 -2.43
N GLY A 324 -31.23 9.25 -3.68
CA GLY A 324 -29.86 9.67 -4.02
C GLY A 324 -29.79 10.93 -4.89
N ALA A 325 -28.59 11.21 -5.41
CA ALA A 325 -28.30 12.42 -6.17
C ALA A 325 -28.51 12.23 -7.68
N THR A 326 -29.01 13.28 -8.34
CA THR A 326 -29.09 13.35 -9.81
C THR A 326 -27.71 13.25 -10.44
N ARG A 327 -27.59 12.46 -11.51
CA ARG A 327 -26.34 12.18 -12.21
C ARG A 327 -26.57 11.79 -13.67
N GLU A 328 -25.54 11.93 -14.49
CA GLU A 328 -25.51 11.36 -15.83
C GLU A 328 -25.05 9.90 -15.77
N VAL A 329 -25.79 9.00 -16.40
CA VAL A 329 -25.43 7.58 -16.48
C VAL A 329 -25.44 7.06 -17.92
N PRO A 330 -24.46 6.24 -18.32
CA PRO A 330 -24.43 5.63 -19.65
C PRO A 330 -25.52 4.56 -19.76
N VAL A 331 -26.34 4.60 -20.82
CA VAL A 331 -27.48 3.68 -21.01
C VAL A 331 -27.49 3.02 -22.38
N CYS A 332 -27.91 1.76 -22.43
CA CYS A 332 -28.13 1.06 -23.69
C CYS A 332 -29.38 1.60 -24.40
N ALA A 333 -29.54 1.24 -25.68
CA ALA A 333 -30.70 1.67 -26.47
C ALA A 333 -32.04 1.23 -25.86
N ALA A 334 -32.09 0.04 -25.26
CA ALA A 334 -33.31 -0.51 -24.66
C ALA A 334 -33.73 0.25 -23.40
N ASP A 335 -32.82 0.47 -22.46
CA ASP A 335 -33.13 1.22 -21.23
C ASP A 335 -33.40 2.70 -21.52
N ARG A 336 -32.73 3.29 -22.52
CA ARG A 336 -33.07 4.63 -23.00
C ARG A 336 -34.52 4.70 -23.48
N ALA A 337 -34.99 3.71 -24.23
CA ALA A 337 -36.38 3.67 -24.70
C ALA A 337 -37.36 3.52 -23.52
N ARG A 338 -37.07 2.63 -22.57
CA ARG A 338 -37.89 2.45 -21.36
C ARG A 338 -38.04 3.76 -20.57
N LEU A 339 -36.93 4.45 -20.32
CA LEU A 339 -36.94 5.73 -19.62
C LEU A 339 -37.72 6.80 -20.38
N ALA A 340 -37.59 6.86 -21.71
CA ALA A 340 -38.36 7.78 -22.55
C ALA A 340 -39.87 7.52 -22.49
N ASP A 341 -40.27 6.25 -22.31
CA ASP A 341 -41.65 5.83 -22.13
C ASP A 341 -42.16 5.96 -20.68
N GLY A 342 -41.32 6.46 -19.75
CA GLY A 342 -41.65 6.59 -18.33
C GLY A 342 -41.69 5.26 -17.58
N LEU A 343 -41.06 4.22 -18.13
CA LEU A 343 -40.92 2.90 -17.52
C LEU A 343 -39.60 2.79 -16.74
N ASP A 344 -39.60 1.98 -15.69
CA ASP A 344 -38.39 1.68 -14.93
C ASP A 344 -37.35 0.96 -15.81
N PRO A 345 -36.05 1.30 -15.72
CA PRO A 345 -35.01 0.58 -16.44
C PRO A 345 -34.87 -0.86 -15.93
N MET A 346 -34.25 -1.73 -16.73
CA MET A 346 -33.97 -3.10 -16.32
C MET A 346 -32.70 -3.12 -15.46
N ILE A 347 -32.89 -3.00 -14.14
CA ILE A 347 -31.80 -2.89 -13.18
C ILE A 347 -31.24 -4.27 -12.83
N ARG A 348 -29.92 -4.42 -12.88
CA ARG A 348 -29.22 -5.58 -12.34
C ARG A 348 -29.29 -5.55 -10.82
N GLU A 349 -30.08 -6.47 -10.28
CA GLU A 349 -30.07 -6.79 -8.88
C GLU A 349 -29.10 -7.94 -8.56
N VAL A 350 -28.62 -7.98 -7.34
CA VAL A 350 -27.76 -9.06 -6.79
C VAL A 350 -28.26 -9.44 -5.39
N ASP A 351 -27.88 -10.63 -4.92
CA ASP A 351 -28.30 -11.13 -3.61
C ASP A 351 -27.59 -10.45 -2.44
N THR A 352 -28.36 -10.00 -1.47
CA THR A 352 -27.84 -9.44 -0.21
C THR A 352 -28.46 -10.14 1.00
N GLY A 353 -27.91 -9.91 2.19
CA GLY A 353 -28.52 -10.39 3.43
C GLY A 353 -29.92 -9.82 3.72
N TYR A 354 -30.34 -8.77 2.99
CA TYR A 354 -31.63 -8.10 3.13
C TYR A 354 -32.54 -8.30 1.91
N GLY A 355 -32.22 -9.26 1.04
CA GLY A 355 -32.94 -9.54 -0.21
C GLY A 355 -32.20 -9.06 -1.46
N ARG A 356 -32.82 -9.21 -2.64
CA ARG A 356 -32.28 -8.69 -3.90
C ARG A 356 -32.29 -7.16 -3.85
N ARG A 357 -31.18 -6.56 -4.27
CA ARG A 357 -31.00 -5.11 -4.34
C ARG A 357 -30.25 -4.75 -5.62
N PRO A 358 -30.43 -3.54 -6.17
CA PRO A 358 -29.55 -3.02 -7.20
C PRO A 358 -28.09 -3.16 -6.78
N TYR A 359 -27.19 -3.47 -7.73
CA TYR A 359 -25.81 -3.78 -7.38
C TYR A 359 -25.08 -2.63 -6.65
N TRP A 360 -25.46 -1.38 -6.93
CA TRP A 360 -24.92 -0.19 -6.26
C TRP A 360 -25.39 0.00 -4.81
N ASP A 361 -26.36 -0.80 -4.36
CA ASP A 361 -26.87 -0.84 -2.98
C ASP A 361 -26.58 -2.18 -2.28
N ALA A 362 -25.81 -3.06 -2.92
CA ALA A 362 -25.61 -4.44 -2.47
C ALA A 362 -24.44 -4.65 -1.48
N GLY A 363 -23.68 -3.59 -1.21
CA GLY A 363 -22.54 -3.61 -0.28
C GLY A 363 -21.17 -3.74 -0.94
N PRO A 364 -20.11 -3.61 -0.13
CA PRO A 364 -18.77 -3.30 -0.61
C PRO A 364 -18.13 -4.45 -1.40
N ALA A 365 -18.55 -5.69 -1.13
CA ALA A 365 -18.04 -6.87 -1.84
C ALA A 365 -18.26 -6.82 -3.36
N TYR A 366 -19.26 -6.07 -3.84
CA TYR A 366 -19.58 -5.96 -5.27
C TYR A 366 -18.73 -4.92 -6.02
N GLY A 367 -17.96 -4.09 -5.33
CA GLY A 367 -17.22 -3.02 -5.97
C GLY A 367 -16.10 -3.49 -6.91
N PRO A 368 -15.31 -4.56 -6.64
CA PRO A 368 -14.38 -5.10 -7.62
C PRO A 368 -15.03 -5.60 -8.92
N TRP A 369 -16.22 -6.19 -8.80
CA TRP A 369 -17.02 -6.67 -9.94
C TRP A 369 -17.58 -5.51 -10.77
N ALA A 370 -18.24 -4.54 -10.12
CA ALA A 370 -18.70 -3.33 -10.81
C ALA A 370 -17.52 -2.54 -11.41
N GLY A 371 -16.40 -2.54 -10.68
CA GLY A 371 -15.16 -1.86 -11.03
C GLY A 371 -14.55 -2.30 -12.35
N GLY A 372 -14.71 -3.57 -12.72
CA GLY A 372 -14.18 -4.06 -14.00
C GLY A 372 -15.06 -3.69 -15.20
N TYR A 373 -16.35 -3.40 -14.99
CA TYR A 373 -17.24 -2.93 -16.06
C TYR A 373 -17.06 -1.46 -16.39
N PHE A 374 -16.92 -0.61 -15.37
CA PHE A 374 -16.89 0.84 -15.53
C PHE A 374 -15.48 1.43 -15.40
N GLY A 375 -14.51 0.63 -14.97
CA GLY A 375 -13.16 1.09 -14.67
C GLY A 375 -13.07 1.90 -13.37
N GLY A 376 -11.86 2.01 -12.84
CA GLY A 376 -11.59 2.66 -11.55
C GLY A 376 -11.88 4.16 -11.50
N GLY A 377 -11.76 4.87 -12.62
CA GLY A 377 -11.94 6.32 -12.69
C GLY A 377 -13.38 6.80 -12.87
N LEU A 378 -14.25 6.01 -13.52
CA LEU A 378 -15.62 6.42 -13.84
C LEU A 378 -16.64 5.95 -12.80
N LEU A 379 -16.48 4.72 -12.29
CA LEU A 379 -17.42 4.12 -11.34
C LEU A 379 -17.75 5.00 -10.12
N PRO A 380 -16.78 5.68 -9.48
CA PRO A 380 -17.07 6.49 -8.28
C PRO A 380 -18.05 7.63 -8.58
N GLY A 381 -17.92 8.27 -9.74
CA GLY A 381 -18.83 9.32 -10.20
C GLY A 381 -20.25 8.80 -10.47
N LEU A 382 -20.36 7.60 -11.03
CA LEU A 382 -21.66 6.96 -11.30
C LEU A 382 -22.39 6.53 -10.02
N LEU A 383 -21.65 6.31 -8.92
CA LEU A 383 -22.19 5.82 -7.66
C LEU A 383 -22.30 6.91 -6.58
N VAL A 384 -22.08 8.18 -6.91
CA VAL A 384 -22.22 9.29 -5.94
C VAL A 384 -23.61 9.28 -5.32
N GLY A 385 -23.67 9.17 -3.99
CA GLY A 385 -24.93 9.12 -3.24
C GLY A 385 -25.63 7.75 -3.23
N THR A 386 -24.96 6.67 -3.65
CA THR A 386 -25.40 5.29 -3.35
C THR A 386 -24.61 4.70 -2.19
N MET A 387 -25.12 3.60 -1.63
CA MET A 387 -24.46 2.91 -0.52
C MET A 387 -23.06 2.42 -0.91
N LEU A 388 -22.92 1.79 -2.08
CA LEU A 388 -21.62 1.34 -2.57
C LEU A 388 -20.67 2.52 -2.84
N GLY A 389 -21.16 3.60 -3.46
CA GLY A 389 -20.33 4.79 -3.70
C GLY A 389 -19.82 5.44 -2.41
N SER A 390 -20.68 5.57 -1.39
CA SER A 390 -20.28 6.08 -0.07
C SER A 390 -19.24 5.19 0.63
N MET A 391 -19.34 3.87 0.48
CA MET A 391 -18.34 2.94 1.03
C MET A 391 -17.02 3.01 0.25
N MET A 392 -17.07 3.08 -1.08
CA MET A 392 -15.89 3.17 -1.94
C MET A 392 -15.07 4.44 -1.70
N ALA A 393 -15.69 5.52 -1.24
CA ALA A 393 -15.02 6.76 -0.86
C ALA A 393 -14.25 6.65 0.48
N THR A 394 -14.36 5.53 1.21
CA THR A 394 -13.70 5.38 2.52
C THR A 394 -12.29 4.81 2.40
N PRO A 395 -11.33 5.29 3.20
CA PRO A 395 -9.99 4.71 3.30
C PRO A 395 -9.99 3.20 3.61
N ALA A 396 -10.93 2.76 4.47
CA ALA A 396 -11.07 1.36 4.83
C ALA A 396 -11.40 0.48 3.62
N TYR A 397 -12.23 0.96 2.71
CA TYR A 397 -12.57 0.23 1.49
C TYR A 397 -11.35 0.05 0.58
N ALA A 398 -10.50 1.08 0.42
CA ALA A 398 -9.29 0.98 -0.39
C ALA A 398 -8.25 0.02 0.23
N ALA A 399 -8.18 -0.05 1.56
CA ALA A 399 -7.34 -1.03 2.26
C ALA A 399 -7.81 -2.48 2.02
N ASP A 400 -9.12 -2.69 1.98
CA ASP A 400 -9.72 -4.02 1.85
C ASP A 400 -9.83 -4.52 0.39
N TYR A 401 -10.15 -3.63 -0.56
CA TYR A 401 -10.48 -3.95 -1.96
C TYR A 401 -9.53 -3.28 -2.99
N GLY A 402 -8.46 -2.64 -2.50
CA GLY A 402 -7.43 -2.01 -3.31
C GLY A 402 -7.71 -0.54 -3.66
N ALA A 403 -6.63 0.25 -3.74
CA ALA A 403 -6.67 1.61 -4.24
C ALA A 403 -6.84 1.61 -5.77
N GLY A 404 -7.82 2.37 -6.26
CA GLY A 404 -8.17 2.42 -7.69
C GLY A 404 -9.54 3.01 -8.00
N TYR A 405 -10.31 3.40 -6.98
CA TYR A 405 -11.71 3.83 -7.10
C TYR A 405 -11.96 5.24 -6.54
N GLY A 406 -10.94 6.10 -6.51
CA GLY A 406 -11.06 7.45 -5.95
C GLY A 406 -9.72 7.90 -5.38
N ASP A 407 -9.00 8.70 -6.17
CA ASP A 407 -7.92 9.52 -5.61
C ASP A 407 -8.55 10.79 -5.05
N SER A 408 -8.84 10.76 -3.76
CA SER A 408 -8.94 11.95 -2.92
C SER A 408 -8.13 11.63 -1.67
N GLY A 409 -6.95 12.24 -1.60
CA GLY A 409 -5.91 11.98 -0.62
C GLY A 409 -6.40 11.98 0.84
N GLY A 410 -5.72 11.16 1.63
CA GLY A 410 -5.90 11.05 3.06
C GLY A 410 -5.74 9.62 3.51
N TYR A 411 -4.51 9.22 3.83
CA TYR A 411 -4.26 8.06 4.68
C TYR A 411 -3.35 8.49 5.81
N ASP A 412 -3.99 8.80 6.92
CA ASP A 412 -3.40 8.78 8.25
C ASP A 412 -3.88 7.52 8.99
N GLY A 413 -3.01 6.97 9.85
CA GLY A 413 -3.38 6.05 10.91
C GLY A 413 -2.96 4.59 10.80
N GLY A 414 -1.67 4.32 11.06
CA GLY A 414 -1.20 3.06 11.63
C GLY A 414 -0.39 3.35 12.92
N GLU A 415 -0.23 2.36 13.79
CA GLU A 415 0.37 2.47 15.16
C GLU A 415 1.89 2.81 15.18
N VAL A 416 2.42 3.16 14.01
CA VAL A 416 3.78 3.60 13.72
C VAL A 416 3.59 4.93 12.97
N SER A 417 4.30 6.00 13.36
CA SER A 417 4.11 7.40 12.89
C SER A 417 4.27 7.60 11.36
N GLY A 418 3.36 7.04 10.58
CA GLY A 418 3.51 6.74 9.16
C GLY A 418 2.36 7.20 8.27
N GLY A 419 1.46 8.05 8.75
CA GLY A 419 0.47 8.73 7.90
C GLY A 419 0.98 10.01 7.22
N ASP A 420 2.17 10.44 7.62
CA ASP A 420 2.47 11.86 7.73
C ASP A 420 3.91 12.17 7.28
N PHE A 421 4.55 11.19 6.63
CA PHE A 421 5.96 11.22 6.25
C PHE A 421 6.18 12.05 4.98
N ASP A 422 6.84 13.21 5.12
CA ASP A 422 7.31 14.00 3.98
C ASP A 422 8.71 13.53 3.55
N THR A 423 8.78 12.81 2.43
CA THR A 423 10.05 12.34 1.83
C THR A 423 11.03 13.47 1.48
N GLY A 424 10.55 14.72 1.39
CA GLY A 424 11.33 15.91 1.14
C GLY A 424 12.15 16.36 2.34
N ASP A 425 11.73 16.06 3.58
CA ASP A 425 12.46 16.42 4.81
C ASP A 425 13.74 15.61 5.01
N PHE A 426 13.78 14.41 4.41
CA PHE A 426 14.94 13.51 4.40
C PHE A 426 15.61 13.44 3.01
N GLY A 427 15.32 14.41 2.13
CA GLY A 427 15.97 14.58 0.82
C GLY A 427 17.33 15.30 0.90
N GLY A 428 18.22 15.05 -0.06
CA GLY A 428 19.56 15.68 -0.16
C GLY A 428 20.73 14.71 0.04
N GLY A 429 21.93 15.14 -0.36
CA GLY A 429 23.17 14.34 -0.23
C GLY A 429 23.75 14.38 1.19
N PHE A 430 24.51 13.33 1.56
CA PHE A 430 25.18 13.21 2.86
C PHE A 430 26.43 14.10 2.91
N GLY A 431 26.44 15.13 3.76
CA GLY A 431 27.62 15.95 4.03
C GLY A 431 27.99 17.00 2.98
N GLY A 432 27.02 17.61 2.28
CA GLY A 432 27.27 18.70 1.32
C GLY A 432 26.85 20.07 1.83
N GLY A 433 27.78 20.84 2.40
CA GLY A 433 27.65 22.30 2.51
C GLY A 433 28.18 22.95 1.23
N GLY A 434 27.33 23.64 0.48
CA GLY A 434 27.71 24.37 -0.72
C GLY A 434 26.65 25.40 -1.10
N ASP A 435 27.07 26.65 -1.19
CA ASP A 435 26.32 27.85 -1.53
C ASP A 435 25.35 27.69 -2.72
N PHE A 436 24.09 28.12 -2.52
CA PHE A 436 23.27 28.61 -3.63
C PHE A 436 23.48 30.12 -3.76
N GLY A 437 24.64 30.50 -4.31
CA GLY A 437 24.98 31.87 -4.70
C GLY A 437 25.55 31.90 -6.12
N GLY A 438 24.83 32.56 -7.04
CA GLY A 438 25.23 32.80 -8.43
C GLY A 438 24.25 32.12 -9.41
N GLY A 439 23.38 32.81 -10.15
CA GLY A 439 23.60 34.08 -10.82
C GLY A 439 24.22 33.80 -12.20
N GLY A 440 23.37 33.59 -13.21
CA GLY A 440 23.77 33.33 -14.58
C GLY A 440 22.64 33.68 -15.56
N ASP A 441 22.70 34.93 -16.03
CA ASP A 441 22.17 35.48 -17.28
C ASP A 441 21.03 34.76 -18.04
N PHE A 442 19.84 35.36 -17.99
CA PHE A 442 19.12 35.66 -19.23
C PHE A 442 18.91 37.16 -19.30
N GLY A 443 19.89 37.82 -19.94
CA GLY A 443 19.81 39.22 -20.34
C GLY A 443 18.59 39.47 -21.23
N GLY A 444 17.90 40.56 -20.91
CA GLY A 444 16.77 41.05 -21.67
C GLY A 444 17.16 41.56 -23.06
N GLY A 445 16.25 41.33 -23.98
CA GLY A 445 16.01 42.14 -25.17
C GLY A 445 14.61 41.78 -25.66
N GLY A 446 13.69 42.68 -25.95
CA GLY A 446 13.66 44.13 -25.89
C GLY A 446 12.24 44.55 -26.30
N GLY A 447 11.79 45.70 -25.80
CA GLY A 447 10.75 46.56 -26.40
C GLY A 447 9.42 45.93 -26.78
N GLY A 448 8.49 45.83 -25.83
CA GLY A 448 7.05 45.82 -26.13
C GLY A 448 6.52 47.25 -26.06
N ASP A 449 6.46 47.92 -27.20
CA ASP A 449 5.82 49.23 -27.34
C ASP A 449 4.29 49.07 -27.31
N PHE A 450 3.62 49.97 -26.60
CA PHE A 450 2.17 50.10 -26.59
C PHE A 450 1.78 51.13 -27.67
N GLY A 451 0.83 50.81 -28.54
CA GLY A 451 0.08 51.87 -29.23
C GLY A 451 -0.56 51.51 -30.56
N GLY A 452 -1.89 51.43 -30.54
CA GLY A 452 -2.75 52.27 -31.39
C GLY A 452 -2.86 51.97 -32.88
N GLY A 453 -4.08 51.61 -33.29
CA GLY A 453 -4.77 52.36 -34.34
C GLY A 453 -4.76 51.80 -35.77
N PHE A 454 -6.00 51.61 -36.24
CA PHE A 454 -6.52 51.41 -37.61
C PHE A 454 -6.50 49.99 -38.17
#